data_AF-A0A428WI23-F1
#
_entry.id   AF-A0A428WI23-F1
#
_cell.length_a   1.000
_cell.length_b   1.000
_cell.length_c   1.000
_cell.angle_alpha   90.00
_cell.angle_beta   90.00
_cell.angle_gamma   90.00
#
_symmetry.space_group_name_H-M   'P 1'
#
loop_
_entity.id
_entity.type
_entity.pdbx_description
1 polymer ?
#
loop_
_entity_poly.entity_id
_entity_poly.type
_entity_poly.pdbx_seq_one_letter_code
_entity_poly.pdbx_strand_id
1 'polypeptide(L)'
;MTVTVDRHVEDPCAWLAAVAHELAGLHPADTRAVLLTVWDGLVAARLGGLHAAAVSSRWCARQLHAEAVEFDLAAQLARNCTVGTGLAIPARLPGAAVAWPVERADAAVAAIVSCCGTAEAVLRRAGELTPVWEDSLLGPVALTRRLADSWTGRHPGRPLRLPVPPPAWWR
;
A
#
# COMPACT_ATOMS: atom_id res chain seq x y z
N MET A 1 15.15 10.70 -18.59
CA MET A 1 14.04 9.99 -19.27
C MET A 1 13.06 9.58 -18.20
N THR A 2 11.97 10.33 -18.05
CA THR A 2 10.82 9.94 -17.23
C THR A 2 10.07 8.86 -17.98
N VAL A 3 10.22 7.60 -17.54
CA VAL A 3 9.32 6.53 -17.96
C VAL A 3 7.99 6.82 -17.29
N THR A 4 7.13 7.55 -17.97
CA THR A 4 5.70 7.59 -17.67
C THR A 4 5.18 6.21 -18.03
N VAL A 5 5.37 5.23 -17.13
CA VAL A 5 4.69 3.94 -17.24
C VAL A 5 3.21 4.28 -17.27
N ASP A 6 2.55 3.87 -18.34
CA ASP A 6 1.11 3.98 -18.50
C ASP A 6 0.46 3.23 -17.32
N ARG A 7 0.09 3.94 -16.25
CA ARG A 7 -0.42 3.36 -14.99
C ARG A 7 -1.87 2.89 -15.11
N HIS A 8 -2.28 2.46 -16.30
CA HIS A 8 -3.40 1.57 -16.51
C HIS A 8 -2.99 0.16 -16.07
N VAL A 9 -2.80 -0.02 -14.76
CA VAL A 9 -2.33 -1.30 -14.23
C VAL A 9 -3.49 -2.30 -14.24
N GLU A 10 -3.50 -3.17 -15.26
CA GLU A 10 -4.43 -4.30 -15.36
C GLU A 10 -4.11 -5.42 -14.35
N ASP A 11 -2.91 -5.41 -13.73
CA ASP A 11 -2.47 -6.45 -12.80
C ASP A 11 -1.76 -5.92 -11.53
N PRO A 12 -2.50 -5.77 -10.40
CA PRO A 12 -1.93 -5.39 -9.10
C PRO A 12 -0.81 -6.29 -8.61
N CYS A 13 -0.79 -7.59 -8.97
CA CYS A 13 0.26 -8.51 -8.55
C CYS A 13 1.60 -8.15 -9.20
N ALA A 14 1.60 -7.94 -10.52
CA ALA A 14 2.78 -7.52 -11.27
C ALA A 14 3.28 -6.16 -10.79
N TRP A 15 2.36 -5.25 -10.46
CA TRP A 15 2.72 -3.94 -9.93
C TRP A 15 3.36 -4.02 -8.54
N LEU A 16 2.80 -4.80 -7.61
CA LEU A 16 3.43 -5.03 -6.30
C LEU A 16 4.84 -5.62 -6.43
N ALA A 17 5.05 -6.54 -7.36
CA ALA A 17 6.37 -7.09 -7.64
C ALA A 17 7.35 -6.03 -8.17
N ALA A 18 6.90 -5.18 -9.10
CA ALA A 18 7.69 -4.08 -9.63
C ALA A 18 8.05 -3.06 -8.55
N VAL A 19 7.09 -2.69 -7.70
CA VAL A 19 7.30 -1.79 -6.54
C VAL A 19 8.30 -2.39 -5.56
N ALA A 20 8.17 -3.68 -5.21
CA ALA A 20 9.10 -4.32 -4.29
C ALA A 20 10.53 -4.35 -4.86
N HIS A 21 10.67 -4.61 -6.17
CA HIS A 21 11.96 -4.56 -6.85
C HIS A 21 12.55 -3.14 -6.86
N GLU A 22 11.74 -2.12 -7.16
CA GLU A 22 12.14 -0.73 -7.14
C GLU A 22 12.60 -0.31 -5.73
N LEU A 23 11.79 -0.60 -4.69
CA LEU A 23 12.14 -0.32 -3.29
C LEU A 23 13.49 -0.94 -2.89
N ALA A 24 13.75 -2.18 -3.31
CA ALA A 24 15.01 -2.86 -3.02
C ALA A 24 16.23 -2.21 -3.69
N GLY A 25 16.02 -1.51 -4.81
CA GLY A 25 17.06 -0.78 -5.54
C GLY A 25 17.26 0.67 -5.11
N LEU A 26 16.32 1.25 -4.34
CA LEU A 26 16.41 2.63 -3.90
C LEU A 26 17.48 2.82 -2.83
N HIS A 27 18.24 3.90 -2.96
CA HIS A 27 19.14 4.33 -1.89
C HIS A 27 18.29 4.87 -0.72
N PRO A 28 18.42 4.35 0.52
CA PRO A 28 17.51 4.74 1.61
C PRO A 28 17.60 6.22 2.02
N ALA A 29 18.71 6.91 1.69
CA ALA A 29 18.82 8.36 1.87
C ALA A 29 18.00 9.18 0.86
N ASP A 30 17.55 8.58 -0.25
CA ASP A 30 16.54 9.19 -1.12
C ASP A 30 15.14 8.91 -0.55
N THR A 31 14.88 9.50 0.62
CA THR A 31 13.64 9.31 1.37
C THR A 31 12.41 9.71 0.56
N ARG A 32 12.54 10.69 -0.33
CA ARG A 32 11.45 11.11 -1.21
C ARG A 32 11.07 10.00 -2.18
N ALA A 33 12.05 9.40 -2.87
CA ALA A 33 11.79 8.28 -3.76
C ALA A 33 11.17 7.11 -2.98
N VAL A 34 11.73 6.78 -1.81
CA VAL A 34 11.18 5.71 -0.95
C VAL A 34 9.70 5.95 -0.63
N LEU A 35 9.33 7.15 -0.17
CA LEU A 35 7.94 7.44 0.21
C LEU A 35 6.97 7.39 -0.98
N LEU A 36 7.40 7.87 -2.15
CA LEU A 36 6.59 7.81 -3.37
C LEU A 36 6.41 6.37 -3.86
N THR A 37 7.46 5.55 -3.82
CA THR A 37 7.37 4.15 -4.22
C THR A 37 6.55 3.32 -3.21
N VAL A 38 6.61 3.65 -1.91
CA VAL A 38 5.70 3.07 -0.89
C VAL A 38 4.25 3.49 -1.15
N TRP A 39 3.99 4.74 -1.57
CA TRP A 39 2.65 5.17 -1.97
C TRP A 39 2.11 4.32 -3.13
N ASP A 40 2.91 4.13 -4.17
CA ASP A 40 2.53 3.29 -5.32
C ASP A 40 2.25 1.85 -4.88
N GLY A 41 3.06 1.30 -3.97
CA GLY A 41 2.82 -0.01 -3.35
C GLY A 41 1.51 -0.09 -2.59
N LEU A 42 1.14 0.96 -1.87
CA LEU A 42 -0.12 1.04 -1.15
C LEU A 42 -1.33 1.09 -2.10
N VAL A 43 -1.23 1.84 -3.20
CA VAL A 43 -2.29 1.86 -4.23
C VAL A 43 -2.46 0.46 -4.84
N ALA A 44 -1.36 -0.19 -5.19
CA ALA A 44 -1.36 -1.56 -5.74
C ALA A 44 -1.92 -2.58 -4.73
N ALA A 45 -1.51 -2.47 -3.46
CA ALA A 45 -1.99 -3.35 -2.39
C ALA A 45 -3.48 -3.21 -2.17
N ARG A 46 -4.00 -1.97 -2.13
CA ARG A 46 -5.43 -1.71 -2.01
C ARG A 46 -6.22 -2.33 -3.17
N LEU A 47 -5.75 -2.17 -4.41
CA LEU A 47 -6.40 -2.79 -5.58
C LEU A 47 -6.39 -4.32 -5.48
N GLY A 48 -5.24 -4.92 -5.20
CA GLY A 48 -5.11 -6.38 -5.06
C GLY A 48 -6.00 -6.92 -3.94
N GLY A 49 -6.07 -6.20 -2.81
CA GLY A 49 -6.92 -6.55 -1.67
C GLY A 49 -8.41 -6.46 -1.98
N LEU A 50 -8.83 -5.41 -2.67
CA LEU A 50 -10.20 -5.25 -3.15
C LEU A 50 -10.61 -6.37 -4.12
N HIS A 51 -9.72 -6.76 -5.05
CA HIS A 51 -9.97 -7.90 -5.93
C HIS A 51 -10.06 -9.22 -5.15
N ALA A 52 -9.16 -9.45 -4.20
CA ALA A 52 -9.20 -10.65 -3.36
C ALA A 52 -10.47 -10.73 -2.51
N ALA A 53 -10.90 -9.61 -1.93
CA ALA A 53 -12.12 -9.51 -1.13
C ALA A 53 -13.39 -9.80 -1.93
N ALA A 54 -13.43 -9.44 -3.22
CA ALA A 54 -14.59 -9.66 -4.08
C ALA A 54 -14.85 -11.15 -4.36
N VAL A 55 -13.83 -12.01 -4.28
CA VAL A 55 -13.91 -13.42 -4.68
C VAL A 55 -13.88 -14.40 -3.51
N SER A 56 -13.61 -13.92 -2.28
CA SER A 56 -13.48 -14.77 -1.11
C SER A 56 -13.90 -14.06 0.18
N SER A 57 -14.77 -14.70 0.96
CA SER A 57 -15.20 -14.20 2.28
C SER A 57 -14.05 -14.12 3.28
N ARG A 58 -13.06 -15.02 3.19
CA ARG A 58 -11.82 -14.97 3.98
C ARG A 58 -11.09 -13.66 3.75
N TRP A 59 -10.92 -13.28 2.48
CA TRP A 59 -10.20 -12.08 2.11
C TRP A 59 -11.02 -10.82 2.35
N CYS A 60 -12.34 -10.88 2.21
CA CYS A 60 -13.24 -9.80 2.58
C CYS A 60 -13.07 -9.43 4.07
N ALA A 61 -13.07 -10.42 4.97
CA ALA A 61 -12.84 -10.17 6.39
C ALA A 61 -11.48 -9.52 6.67
N ARG A 62 -10.42 -9.90 5.95
CA ARG A 62 -9.09 -9.31 6.11
C ARG A 62 -8.99 -7.90 5.49
N GLN A 63 -9.66 -7.64 4.37
CA GLN A 63 -9.75 -6.30 3.77
C GLN A 63 -10.37 -5.30 4.74
N LEU A 64 -11.44 -5.68 5.45
CA LEU A 64 -12.08 -4.82 6.46
C LEU A 64 -11.12 -4.44 7.59
N HIS A 65 -10.20 -5.32 7.95
CA HIS A 65 -9.17 -5.05 8.95
C HIS A 65 -7.99 -4.24 8.38
N ALA A 66 -7.65 -4.45 7.11
CA ALA A 66 -6.56 -3.76 6.43
C ALA A 66 -6.92 -2.30 6.14
N GLU A 67 -8.18 -2.03 5.81
CA GLU A 67 -8.65 -0.72 5.32
C GLU A 67 -8.29 0.47 6.22
N ALA A 68 -8.44 0.34 7.54
CA ALA A 68 -8.06 1.40 8.46
C ALA A 68 -6.54 1.65 8.46
N VAL A 69 -5.75 0.59 8.38
CA VAL A 69 -4.28 0.68 8.32
C VAL A 69 -3.82 1.29 7.00
N GLU A 70 -4.46 0.92 5.88
CA GLU A 70 -4.23 1.51 4.57
C GLU A 70 -4.51 3.01 4.57
N PHE A 71 -5.62 3.43 5.15
CA PHE A 71 -5.99 4.85 5.27
C PHE A 71 -5.01 5.63 6.16
N ASP A 72 -4.64 5.10 7.32
CA ASP A 72 -3.70 5.75 8.23
C ASP A 72 -2.30 5.86 7.60
N LEU A 73 -1.88 4.83 6.87
CA LEU A 73 -0.61 4.84 6.14
C LEU A 73 -0.64 5.89 5.04
N ALA A 74 -1.70 5.93 4.24
CA ALA A 74 -1.91 6.96 3.23
C ALA A 74 -1.86 8.37 3.84
N ALA A 75 -2.55 8.60 4.95
CA ALA A 75 -2.55 9.89 5.63
C ALA A 75 -1.14 10.31 6.08
N GLN A 76 -0.34 9.38 6.59
CA GLN A 76 1.05 9.66 6.97
C GLN A 76 1.94 9.93 5.76
N LEU A 77 1.83 9.12 4.71
CA LEU A 77 2.58 9.32 3.48
C LEU A 77 2.23 10.65 2.81
N ALA A 78 0.94 11.02 2.74
CA ALA A 78 0.49 12.27 2.17
C ALA A 78 0.99 13.51 2.94
N ARG A 79 1.13 13.41 4.28
CA ARG A 79 1.75 14.48 5.08
C ARG A 79 3.24 14.64 4.80
N ASN A 80 3.93 13.53 4.52
CA ASN A 80 5.38 13.52 4.30
C ASN A 80 5.76 13.78 2.83
N CYS A 81 4.90 13.43 1.88
CA CYS A 81 5.05 13.73 0.46
C CYS A 81 4.42 15.08 0.16
N THR A 82 5.19 16.17 0.22
CA THR A 82 4.72 17.56 -0.04
C THR A 82 4.22 17.83 -1.47
N VAL A 83 4.10 16.81 -2.33
CA VAL A 83 3.64 16.92 -3.72
C VAL A 83 2.43 16.02 -3.91
N GLY A 84 1.42 16.53 -4.61
CA GLY A 84 0.21 15.80 -4.96
C GLY A 84 0.54 14.41 -5.48
N THR A 85 0.21 13.40 -4.68
CA THR A 85 0.38 12.00 -5.01
C THR A 85 -0.43 11.71 -6.25
N GLY A 86 0.24 11.49 -7.39
CA GLY A 86 -0.39 11.46 -8.72
C GLY A 86 -1.46 10.38 -8.90
N LEU A 87 -1.51 9.39 -7.99
CA LEU A 87 -2.55 8.38 -7.93
C LEU A 87 -3.34 8.47 -6.62
N ALA A 88 -4.66 8.56 -6.74
CA ALA A 88 -5.55 8.34 -5.61
C ALA A 88 -5.60 6.85 -5.25
N ILE A 89 -5.71 6.55 -3.96
CA ILE A 89 -5.93 5.20 -3.46
C ILE A 89 -7.39 4.83 -3.66
N PRO A 90 -7.69 3.68 -4.30
CA PRO A 90 -9.04 3.31 -4.65
C PRO A 90 -9.86 2.93 -3.41
N ALA A 91 -10.98 3.63 -3.19
CA ALA A 91 -11.91 3.30 -2.13
C ALA A 91 -12.68 2.00 -2.44
N ARG A 92 -12.93 1.73 -3.72
CA ARG A 92 -13.70 0.58 -4.22
C ARG A 92 -13.10 0.03 -5.51
N LEU A 93 -13.48 -1.21 -5.88
CA LEU A 93 -13.13 -1.75 -7.19
C LEU A 93 -13.70 -0.86 -8.31
N PRO A 94 -12.92 -0.63 -9.39
CA PRO A 94 -13.46 -0.06 -10.62
C PRO A 94 -14.62 -0.92 -11.13
N GLY A 95 -15.70 -0.29 -11.62
CA GLY A 95 -16.90 -1.01 -12.07
C GLY A 95 -16.68 -1.97 -13.26
N ALA A 96 -15.54 -1.86 -13.95
CA ALA A 96 -15.12 -2.75 -15.04
C ALA A 96 -14.15 -3.87 -14.58
N ALA A 97 -13.94 -4.05 -13.28
CA ALA A 97 -13.00 -5.04 -12.74
C ALA A 97 -13.46 -6.47 -13.09
N VAL A 98 -12.58 -7.24 -13.73
CA VAL A 98 -12.80 -8.66 -14.05
C VAL A 98 -12.72 -9.50 -12.78
N ALA A 99 -13.62 -10.47 -12.65
CA ALA A 99 -13.60 -11.43 -11.55
C ALA A 99 -12.31 -12.28 -11.59
N TRP A 100 -11.63 -12.39 -10.44
CA TRP A 100 -10.40 -13.17 -10.33
C TRP A 100 -10.67 -14.63 -9.92
N PRO A 101 -9.84 -15.58 -10.40
CA PRO A 101 -9.73 -16.89 -9.78
C PRO A 101 -9.24 -16.77 -8.32
N VAL A 102 -9.61 -17.73 -7.47
CA VAL A 102 -9.23 -17.73 -6.04
C VAL A 102 -7.71 -17.83 -5.87
N GLU A 103 -7.04 -18.61 -6.70
CA GLU A 103 -5.58 -18.78 -6.69
C GLU A 103 -4.86 -17.46 -6.95
N ARG A 104 -5.44 -16.63 -7.83
CA ARG A 104 -4.91 -15.29 -8.12
C ARG A 104 -5.10 -14.35 -6.94
N ALA A 105 -6.22 -14.44 -6.22
CA ALA A 105 -6.43 -13.69 -4.98
C ALA A 105 -5.43 -14.08 -3.90
N ASP A 106 -5.14 -15.38 -3.73
CA ASP A 106 -4.13 -15.86 -2.78
C ASP A 106 -2.73 -15.36 -3.15
N ALA A 107 -2.37 -15.39 -4.44
CA ALA A 107 -1.11 -14.84 -4.94
C ALA A 107 -1.00 -13.32 -4.71
N ALA A 108 -2.09 -12.58 -4.90
CA ALA A 108 -2.12 -11.15 -4.63
C ALA A 108 -1.88 -10.83 -3.16
N VAL A 109 -2.52 -11.55 -2.24
CA VAL A 109 -2.28 -11.35 -0.80
C VAL A 109 -0.84 -11.68 -0.43
N ALA A 110 -0.26 -12.75 -1.01
CA ALA A 110 1.16 -13.05 -0.81
C ALA A 110 2.07 -11.90 -1.31
N ALA A 111 1.77 -11.32 -2.47
CA ALA A 111 2.48 -10.18 -3.02
C ALA A 111 2.34 -8.93 -2.13
N ILE A 112 1.15 -8.66 -1.56
CA ILE A 112 0.93 -7.56 -0.62
C ILE A 112 1.82 -7.73 0.61
N VAL A 113 1.81 -8.91 1.23
CA VAL A 113 2.60 -9.19 2.43
C VAL A 113 4.11 -9.06 2.14
N SER A 114 4.57 -9.58 1.00
CA SER A 114 5.97 -9.47 0.58
C SER A 114 6.39 -8.01 0.33
N CYS A 115 5.55 -7.24 -0.34
CA CYS A 115 5.79 -5.82 -0.59
C CYS A 115 5.84 -5.04 0.72
N CYS A 116 4.94 -5.31 1.67
CA CYS A 116 4.93 -4.68 2.99
C CYS A 116 6.24 -4.94 3.75
N GLY A 117 6.76 -6.18 3.71
CA GLY A 117 8.04 -6.51 4.34
C GLY A 117 9.22 -5.76 3.74
N THR A 118 9.23 -5.61 2.41
CA THR A 118 10.26 -4.84 1.69
C THR A 118 10.17 -3.35 2.05
N ALA A 119 8.96 -2.77 2.00
CA ALA A 119 8.71 -1.39 2.38
C ALA A 119 9.11 -1.10 3.83
N GLU A 120 8.76 -1.99 4.77
CA GLU A 120 9.14 -1.86 6.18
C GLU A 120 10.67 -1.78 6.35
N ALA A 121 11.41 -2.66 5.69
CA ALA A 121 12.87 -2.70 5.77
C ALA A 121 13.52 -1.41 5.22
N VAL A 122 13.06 -0.95 4.05
CA VAL A 122 13.60 0.25 3.39
C VAL A 122 13.23 1.52 4.17
N LEU A 123 11.98 1.65 4.64
CA LEU A 123 11.53 2.79 5.46
C LEU A 123 12.30 2.88 6.78
N ARG A 124 12.54 1.75 7.45
CA ARG A 124 13.37 1.71 8.66
C ARG A 124 14.77 2.23 8.38
N ARG A 125 15.39 1.76 7.31
CA ARG A 125 16.73 2.20 6.92
C ARG A 125 16.77 3.68 6.53
N ALA A 126 15.73 4.19 5.87
CA ALA A 126 15.61 5.61 5.55
C ALA A 126 15.50 6.48 6.82
N GLY A 127 14.78 6.01 7.84
CA GLY A 127 14.67 6.66 9.15
C GLY A 127 16.03 6.75 9.86
N GLU A 128 16.77 5.65 9.91
CA GLU A 128 18.11 5.60 10.53
C GLU A 128 19.11 6.58 9.90
N LEU A 129 19.01 6.83 8.59
CA LEU A 129 19.92 7.71 7.87
C LEU A 129 19.50 9.19 7.91
N THR A 130 18.31 9.50 8.43
CA THR A 130 17.73 10.84 8.36
C THR A 130 17.19 11.25 9.74
N PRO A 131 18.04 11.70 10.68
CA PRO A 131 17.67 11.86 12.10
C PRO A 131 16.55 12.88 12.35
N VAL A 132 16.37 13.88 11.49
CA VAL A 132 15.22 14.82 11.58
C VAL A 132 13.89 14.14 11.22
N TRP A 133 13.94 13.02 10.50
CA TRP A 133 12.80 12.26 10.00
C TRP A 133 12.63 10.89 10.67
N GLU A 134 13.53 10.52 11.59
CA GLU A 134 13.45 9.22 12.27
C GLU A 134 12.08 9.05 12.93
N ASP A 135 11.67 10.03 13.76
CA ASP A 135 10.36 10.04 14.42
C ASP A 135 9.17 10.10 13.44
N SER A 136 9.36 10.72 12.26
CA SER A 136 8.29 10.83 11.25
C SER A 136 8.11 9.57 10.41
N LEU A 137 9.14 8.70 10.36
CA LEU A 137 9.11 7.42 9.64
C LEU A 137 8.80 6.21 10.53
N LEU A 138 8.87 6.32 11.85
CA LEU A 138 8.40 5.27 12.77
C LEU A 138 6.94 4.89 12.55
N GLY A 139 6.09 5.89 12.27
CA GLY A 139 4.67 5.68 11.95
C GLY A 139 4.45 4.84 10.70
N PRO A 140 4.99 5.23 9.52
CA PRO A 140 4.92 4.43 8.30
C PRO A 140 5.48 3.01 8.46
N VAL A 141 6.64 2.85 9.13
CA VAL A 141 7.23 1.52 9.41
C VAL A 141 6.26 0.63 10.21
N ALA A 142 5.66 1.18 11.27
CA ALA A 142 4.72 0.42 12.10
C ALA A 142 3.45 0.05 11.31
N LEU A 143 2.97 0.95 10.44
CA LEU A 143 1.77 0.73 9.65
C LEU A 143 1.98 -0.25 8.49
N THR A 144 3.13 -0.25 7.82
CA THR A 144 3.45 -1.26 6.80
C THR A 144 3.49 -2.67 7.41
N ARG A 145 4.06 -2.80 8.61
CA ARG A 145 4.03 -4.06 9.35
C ARG A 145 2.61 -4.48 9.72
N ARG A 146 1.82 -3.57 10.29
CA ARG A 146 0.42 -3.84 10.64
C ARG A 146 -0.42 -4.22 9.43
N LEU A 147 -0.15 -3.64 8.26
CA LEU A 147 -0.84 -3.99 7.02
C LEU A 147 -0.59 -5.44 6.64
N ALA A 148 0.67 -5.90 6.70
CA ALA A 148 0.99 -7.32 6.53
C ALA A 148 0.31 -8.21 7.59
N ASP A 149 0.23 -7.75 8.84
CA ASP A 149 -0.45 -8.47 9.91
C ASP A 149 -1.98 -8.57 9.68
N SER A 150 -2.63 -7.53 9.16
CA SER A 150 -4.05 -7.58 8.77
C SER A 150 -4.27 -8.62 7.68
N TRP A 151 -3.40 -8.64 6.67
CA TRP A 151 -3.47 -9.57 5.54
C TRP A 151 -3.14 -11.01 5.90
N THR A 152 -2.34 -11.25 6.95
CA THR A 152 -2.08 -12.58 7.50
C THR A 152 -3.11 -13.01 8.54
N GLY A 153 -4.02 -12.13 8.95
CA GLY A 153 -5.04 -12.38 9.98
C GLY A 153 -4.51 -12.27 11.42
N ARG A 154 -3.29 -11.75 11.60
CA ARG A 154 -2.68 -11.50 12.92
C ARG A 154 -3.12 -10.18 13.55
N HIS A 155 -3.68 -9.27 12.76
CA HIS A 155 -4.22 -8.00 13.25
C HIS A 155 -5.72 -7.88 12.93
N PRO A 156 -6.61 -8.02 13.94
CA PRO A 156 -8.00 -7.64 13.79
C PRO A 156 -8.10 -6.11 13.89
N GLY A 157 -8.35 -5.47 12.75
CA GLY A 157 -8.60 -4.04 12.67
C GLY A 157 -10.03 -3.68 13.06
N ARG A 158 -10.29 -2.38 13.22
CA ARG A 158 -11.66 -1.85 13.28
C ARG A 158 -12.05 -1.35 11.89
N PRO A 159 -13.33 -1.44 11.50
CA PRO A 159 -13.80 -0.83 10.26
C PRO A 159 -13.44 0.66 10.22
N LEU A 160 -12.94 1.11 9.08
CA LEU A 160 -12.57 2.50 8.86
C LEU A 160 -13.82 3.39 8.95
N ARG A 161 -13.72 4.48 9.71
CA ARG A 161 -14.68 5.58 9.67
C ARG A 161 -14.07 6.74 8.91
N LEU A 162 -14.47 6.87 7.65
CA LEU A 162 -13.95 7.93 6.78
C LEU A 162 -14.42 9.32 7.26
N PRO A 163 -13.57 10.35 7.15
CA PRO A 163 -14.04 11.73 7.27
C PRO A 163 -14.99 12.07 6.13
N VAL A 164 -15.91 13.02 6.37
CA VAL A 164 -16.87 13.51 5.37
C VAL A 164 -16.58 14.99 5.09
N PRO A 165 -16.20 15.38 3.86
CA PRO A 165 -15.97 14.53 2.68
C PRO A 165 -14.66 13.71 2.77
N PRO A 166 -14.54 12.58 2.04
CA PRO A 166 -13.30 11.82 2.00
C PRO A 166 -12.17 12.64 1.35
N PRO A 167 -10.91 12.42 1.76
CA PRO A 167 -9.78 13.17 1.23
C PRO A 167 -9.57 12.87 -0.26
N ALA A 168 -8.99 13.82 -1.00
CA ALA A 168 -8.83 13.69 -2.46
C ALA A 168 -7.98 12.49 -2.89
N TRP A 169 -7.10 12.01 -2.01
CA TRP A 169 -6.24 10.86 -2.21
C TRP A 169 -6.91 9.51 -1.87
N TRP A 170 -8.17 9.48 -1.43
CA TRP A 170 -8.92 8.26 -1.10
C TRP A 170 -10.30 8.25 -1.79
N ARG A 171 -10.41 7.61 -2.97
CA ARG A 171 -11.60 7.74 -3.84
C ARG A 171 -11.92 6.49 -4.65
#